data_AF-A0A2V5H7T3-F1
#
_entry.id   AF-A0A2V5H7T3-F1
#
_cell.length_a   1.000
_cell.length_b   1.000
_cell.length_c   1.000
_cell.angle_alpha   90.00
_cell.angle_beta   90.00
_cell.angle_gamma   90.00
#
_symmetry.space_group_name_H-M   'P 1'
#
loop_
_entity.id
_entity.type
_entity.pdbx_description
1 polymer ?
#
loop_
_entity_poly.entity_id
_entity_poly.type
_entity_poly.pdbx_seq_one_letter_code
_entity_poly.pdbx_strand_id
1 'polypeptide(L)'
;MSAEAKSVGVRAIEVYFPSRRVQQRGPQNDRLAARDSKAGDSYVFCDDREDEKSMALTVLASLFRSRPQAVHPGSIGRLELAITSADPASRSLGSLLKAFFHPAGNTSIVGVRSVPGCEGGQDAILNTVNWIHSSEWDGRDGLVLLGSVQQAEEEEGVALAAVLIGPHAPVVLDECPRALCFRHPCEKFHHDSSSTSPSSDESFLSCLAQCYRQIQSQDMIQQEQGATERPDRRNRALTLDRFQRVLFQCPSLRLTRKAYAYLLYLDFLANPDHAHFDSMDTTTQAIAQGRGFIDDEVQDTFYALSEARYEERIRPSLAFSNICGYAHAATLWASLASVLASGMPDNQQPGPSRVLLFAYGDGVMSAMYTATMGSDAPGIIDSDSFRERLEEGTVVPQETFDCVSKSAAKGDTKLAGNIEAIGRDTYYLHRINADGEREYRLKKN
;
A
#
# COMPACT_ATOMS: atom_id res chain seq x y z
N MET A 1 -2.26 -3.90 -36.79
CA MET A 1 -2.11 -5.03 -35.85
C MET A 1 -2.04 -4.41 -34.47
N SER A 2 -3.05 -4.63 -33.62
CA SER A 2 -3.00 -4.13 -32.23
C SER A 2 -1.85 -4.83 -31.53
N ALA A 3 -0.92 -4.08 -30.93
CA ALA A 3 0.10 -4.68 -30.08
C ALA A 3 -0.61 -5.29 -28.86
N GLU A 4 -0.53 -6.61 -28.70
CA GLU A 4 -1.10 -7.28 -27.54
C GLU A 4 -0.33 -6.87 -26.29
N ALA A 5 -1.02 -6.28 -25.31
CA ALA A 5 -0.41 -5.88 -24.05
C ALA A 5 0.00 -7.12 -23.25
N LYS A 6 1.31 -7.41 -23.20
CA LYS A 6 1.87 -8.54 -22.45
C LYS A 6 2.58 -8.06 -21.20
N SER A 7 2.48 -8.86 -20.13
CA SER A 7 3.19 -8.61 -18.87
C SER A 7 2.89 -7.20 -18.32
N VAL A 8 1.60 -6.87 -18.22
CA VAL A 8 1.14 -5.57 -17.73
C VAL A 8 1.34 -5.47 -16.22
N GLY A 9 1.90 -4.37 -15.75
CA GLY A 9 2.15 -4.16 -14.33
C GLY A 9 2.95 -2.90 -14.05
N VAL A 10 3.66 -2.86 -12.92
CA VAL A 10 4.41 -1.68 -12.48
C VAL A 10 5.74 -1.56 -13.21
N ARG A 11 5.90 -0.46 -13.95
CA ARG A 11 7.12 -0.09 -14.69
C ARG A 11 8.02 0.87 -13.91
N ALA A 12 7.44 1.69 -13.05
CA ALA A 12 8.14 2.62 -12.16
C ALA A 12 7.27 2.93 -10.95
N ILE A 13 7.91 3.17 -9.80
CA ILE A 13 7.23 3.63 -8.60
C ILE A 13 8.05 4.71 -7.91
N GLU A 14 7.38 5.76 -7.45
CA GLU A 14 7.94 6.80 -6.61
C GLU A 14 6.98 7.06 -5.44
N VAL A 15 7.52 7.26 -4.24
CA VAL A 15 6.72 7.56 -3.05
C VAL A 15 7.24 8.84 -2.44
N TYR A 16 6.33 9.77 -2.19
CA TYR A 16 6.59 11.01 -1.47
C TYR A 16 5.90 10.99 -0.11
N PHE A 17 6.63 11.42 0.91
CA PHE A 17 6.17 11.63 2.27
C PHE A 17 6.91 12.84 2.86
N PRO A 18 6.27 13.63 3.75
CA PRO A 18 6.91 14.77 4.39
C PRO A 18 8.15 14.38 5.20
N SER A 19 9.09 15.32 5.33
CA SER A 19 10.34 15.11 6.05
C SER A 19 10.19 15.18 7.57
N ARG A 20 9.11 15.76 8.10
CA ARG A 20 8.89 15.86 9.55
C ARG A 20 8.09 14.67 10.05
N ARG A 21 8.50 14.15 11.21
CA ARG A 21 7.84 13.04 11.88
C ARG A 21 7.71 13.27 13.38
N VAL A 22 6.67 12.70 13.98
CA VAL A 22 6.52 12.62 15.43
C VAL A 22 6.88 11.21 15.89
N GLN A 23 7.72 11.12 16.91
CA GLN A 23 8.15 9.85 17.47
C GLN A 23 7.07 9.25 18.38
N GLN A 24 6.66 8.01 18.10
CA GLN A 24 5.67 7.29 18.89
C GLN A 24 6.31 6.43 19.98
N ARG A 25 7.51 5.88 19.71
CA ARG A 25 8.27 5.06 20.66
C ARG A 25 9.46 5.83 21.21
N GLY A 26 9.43 6.14 22.51
CA GLY A 26 10.60 6.68 23.23
C GLY A 26 11.66 5.61 23.54
N PRO A 27 12.92 5.98 23.80
CA PRO A 27 14.02 5.04 24.12
C PRO A 27 13.82 4.23 25.41
N GLN A 28 12.77 4.52 26.21
CA GLN A 28 12.46 3.86 27.48
C GLN A 28 11.44 2.71 27.37
N ASN A 29 10.81 2.50 26.21
CA ASN A 29 9.81 1.43 26.07
C ASN A 29 10.48 0.09 25.74
N ASP A 30 10.56 -0.73 26.78
CA ASP A 30 11.20 -2.04 26.86
C ASP A 30 10.80 -3.01 25.73
N ARG A 31 11.71 -3.95 25.43
CA ARG A 31 11.57 -4.98 24.38
C ARG A 31 10.30 -5.86 24.49
N LEU A 32 9.62 -5.84 25.64
CA LEU A 32 8.35 -6.55 25.88
C LEU A 32 7.12 -5.79 25.33
N ALA A 33 7.15 -4.46 25.23
CA ALA A 33 6.09 -3.64 24.62
C ALA A 33 6.10 -3.70 23.07
N ALA A 34 7.15 -4.26 22.48
CA ALA A 34 7.33 -4.36 21.03
C ALA A 34 6.37 -5.35 20.36
N ARG A 35 5.79 -6.31 21.10
CA ARG A 35 4.82 -7.28 20.57
C ARG A 35 3.40 -6.70 20.45
N ASP A 36 3.06 -5.71 21.28
CA ASP A 36 1.68 -5.21 21.42
C ASP A 36 1.46 -3.78 20.93
N SER A 37 2.51 -3.03 20.56
CA SER A 37 2.31 -1.66 20.09
C SER A 37 1.61 -1.65 18.73
N LYS A 38 0.46 -0.98 18.67
CA LYS A 38 -0.24 -0.67 17.41
C LYS A 38 0.62 0.22 16.49
N ALA A 39 1.39 1.11 17.10
CA ALA A 39 2.21 2.13 16.46
C ALA A 39 3.54 1.61 15.91
N GLY A 40 3.99 2.22 14.81
CA GLY A 40 5.37 2.17 14.34
C GLY A 40 6.31 2.96 15.26
N ASP A 41 7.53 3.25 14.79
CA ASP A 41 8.46 4.09 15.53
C ASP A 41 8.07 5.58 15.45
N SER A 42 7.47 6.00 14.33
CA SER A 42 7.02 7.36 14.09
C SER A 42 5.92 7.43 13.02
N TYR A 43 5.34 8.61 12.85
CA TYR A 43 4.46 8.96 11.73
C TYR A 43 4.82 10.33 11.16
N VAL A 44 4.60 10.52 9.86
CA VAL A 44 4.83 11.79 9.15
C VAL A 44 3.54 12.57 8.97
N PHE A 45 3.64 13.89 8.91
CA PHE A 45 2.49 14.78 8.77
C PHE A 45 2.83 16.02 7.91
N CYS A 46 1.80 16.60 7.30
CA CYS A 46 1.90 17.88 6.58
C CYS A 46 1.60 19.04 7.52
N ASP A 47 2.21 20.20 7.27
CA ASP A 47 1.64 21.47 7.73
C ASP A 47 0.93 22.22 6.59
N ASP A 48 0.53 23.46 6.84
CA ASP A 48 -0.17 24.28 5.84
C ASP A 48 0.65 24.60 4.58
N ARG A 49 1.93 24.24 4.52
CA ARG A 49 2.77 24.36 3.32
C ARG A 49 2.65 23.15 2.40
N GLU A 50 2.08 22.04 2.85
CA GLU A 50 1.92 20.83 2.05
C GLU A 50 0.45 20.45 1.93
N ASP A 51 -0.06 20.50 0.70
CA ASP A 51 -1.38 20.04 0.31
C ASP A 51 -1.29 18.96 -0.80
N GLU A 52 -2.45 18.41 -1.19
CA GLU A 52 -2.58 17.44 -2.29
C GLU A 52 -1.77 17.80 -3.53
N LYS A 53 -1.83 19.06 -3.98
CA LYS A 53 -1.19 19.47 -5.23
C LYS A 53 0.32 19.57 -5.05
N SER A 54 0.78 20.10 -3.92
CA SER A 54 2.21 20.19 -3.62
C SER A 54 2.85 18.80 -3.50
N MET A 55 2.18 17.85 -2.84
CA MET A 55 2.65 16.46 -2.75
C MET A 55 2.60 15.76 -4.12
N ALA A 56 1.52 15.96 -4.89
CA ALA A 56 1.39 15.40 -6.24
C ALA A 56 2.43 15.95 -7.21
N LEU A 57 2.72 17.26 -7.15
CA LEU A 57 3.80 17.89 -7.92
C LEU A 57 5.16 17.31 -7.52
N THR A 58 5.38 17.09 -6.23
CA THR A 58 6.65 16.56 -5.71
C THR A 58 6.89 15.11 -6.14
N VAL A 59 5.92 14.23 -5.95
CA VAL A 59 6.07 12.81 -6.33
C VAL A 59 6.26 12.64 -7.84
N LEU A 60 5.56 13.45 -8.66
CA LEU A 60 5.74 13.43 -10.12
C LEU A 60 7.08 14.01 -10.55
N ALA A 61 7.50 15.14 -9.99
CA ALA A 61 8.81 15.71 -10.28
C ALA A 61 9.94 14.74 -9.92
N SER A 62 9.82 14.08 -8.77
CA SER A 62 10.76 13.04 -8.34
C SER A 62 10.77 11.88 -9.33
N LEU A 63 9.60 11.32 -9.69
CA LEU A 63 9.48 10.22 -10.65
C LEU A 63 10.11 10.55 -12.01
N PHE A 64 9.77 11.70 -12.61
CA PHE A 64 10.31 12.08 -13.91
C PHE A 64 11.81 12.39 -13.87
N ARG A 65 12.31 12.91 -12.75
CA ARG A 65 13.73 13.24 -12.57
C ARG A 65 14.59 12.01 -12.29
N SER A 66 14.12 11.09 -11.44
CA SER A 66 14.86 9.88 -11.08
C SER A 66 14.85 8.85 -12.22
N ARG A 67 13.85 8.91 -13.12
CA ARG A 67 13.65 7.93 -14.18
C ARG A 67 13.46 8.53 -15.60
N PRO A 68 14.35 9.42 -16.07
CA PRO A 68 14.14 10.15 -17.34
C PRO A 68 14.16 9.25 -18.58
N GLN A 69 14.80 8.09 -18.52
CA GLN A 69 14.84 7.12 -19.62
C GLN A 69 13.61 6.20 -19.65
N ALA A 70 12.97 5.98 -18.50
CA ALA A 70 11.85 5.06 -18.36
C ALA A 70 10.49 5.77 -18.36
N VAL A 71 10.45 7.05 -17.93
CA VAL A 71 9.21 7.80 -17.73
C VAL A 71 9.34 9.19 -18.35
N HIS A 72 8.55 9.45 -19.39
CA HIS A 72 8.45 10.77 -20.02
C HIS A 72 7.01 11.30 -19.91
N PRO A 73 6.77 12.57 -19.57
CA PRO A 73 5.40 13.10 -19.47
C PRO A 73 4.59 12.95 -20.77
N GLY A 74 5.27 12.95 -21.93
CA GLY A 74 4.68 12.71 -23.24
C GLY A 74 4.24 11.27 -23.52
N SER A 75 4.73 10.29 -22.76
CA SER A 75 4.38 8.87 -22.92
C SER A 75 3.25 8.40 -22.02
N ILE A 76 2.55 9.33 -21.34
CA ILE A 76 1.42 9.02 -20.47
C ILE A 76 0.11 9.17 -21.24
N GLY A 77 -0.67 8.10 -21.34
CA GLY A 77 -1.98 8.08 -21.98
C GLY A 77 -3.14 8.13 -21.01
N ARG A 78 -2.93 7.66 -19.78
CA ARG A 78 -3.92 7.71 -18.70
C ARG A 78 -3.33 8.33 -17.44
N LEU A 79 -4.09 9.20 -16.77
CA LEU A 79 -3.77 9.74 -15.45
C LEU A 79 -4.96 9.53 -14.52
N GLU A 80 -4.77 8.79 -13.43
CA GLU A 80 -5.77 8.64 -12.38
C GLU A 80 -5.28 9.20 -11.05
N LEU A 81 -6.15 9.99 -10.41
CA LEU A 81 -5.92 10.47 -9.04
C LEU A 81 -6.88 9.78 -8.07
N ALA A 82 -6.34 9.04 -7.11
CA ALA A 82 -7.04 8.46 -5.98
C ALA A 82 -6.44 8.98 -4.67
N ILE A 83 -6.53 10.30 -4.48
CA ILE A 83 -5.96 11.00 -3.33
C ILE A 83 -7.06 11.39 -2.35
N THR A 84 -6.89 11.01 -1.10
CA THR A 84 -7.73 11.44 0.02
C THR A 84 -7.26 12.80 0.55
N SER A 85 -8.16 13.77 0.50
CA SER A 85 -7.93 15.16 0.90
C SER A 85 -9.23 15.81 1.34
N ALA A 86 -9.23 16.52 2.47
CA ALA A 86 -10.37 17.30 2.94
C ALA A 86 -10.66 18.54 2.10
N ASP A 87 -9.68 19.03 1.34
CA ASP A 87 -9.77 20.32 0.69
C ASP A 87 -10.45 20.25 -0.69
N PRO A 88 -11.65 20.84 -0.87
CA PRO A 88 -12.36 20.80 -2.14
C PRO A 88 -11.64 21.56 -3.27
N ALA A 89 -10.83 22.58 -2.93
CA ALA A 89 -10.11 23.40 -3.91
C ALA A 89 -8.92 22.64 -4.55
N SER A 90 -8.53 21.50 -3.98
CA SER A 90 -7.49 20.62 -4.50
C SER A 90 -7.92 19.81 -5.74
N ARG A 91 -9.23 19.73 -6.03
CA ARG A 91 -9.80 18.81 -7.04
C ARG A 91 -9.40 19.07 -8.50
N SER A 92 -8.82 20.22 -8.80
CA SER A 92 -8.38 20.56 -10.16
C SER A 92 -7.02 19.96 -10.51
N LEU A 93 -6.94 19.28 -11.66
CA LEU A 93 -5.70 18.76 -12.26
C LEU A 93 -4.81 19.85 -12.87
N GLY A 94 -5.30 21.09 -12.97
CA GLY A 94 -4.69 22.15 -13.77
C GLY A 94 -3.22 22.42 -13.43
N SER A 95 -2.84 22.35 -12.16
CA SER A 95 -1.44 22.54 -11.73
C SER A 95 -0.53 21.43 -12.27
N LEU A 96 -0.97 20.17 -12.23
CA LEU A 96 -0.20 19.02 -12.71
C LEU A 96 -0.05 19.06 -14.24
N LEU A 97 -1.15 19.32 -14.94
CA LEU A 97 -1.17 19.42 -16.40
C LEU A 97 -0.22 20.52 -16.91
N LYS A 98 -0.28 21.71 -16.31
CA LYS A 98 0.59 22.84 -16.68
C LYS A 98 2.06 22.60 -16.33
N ALA A 99 2.35 21.90 -15.23
CA ALA A 99 3.72 21.69 -14.77
C ALA A 99 4.49 20.66 -15.61
N PHE A 100 3.84 19.55 -16.01
CA PHE A 100 4.56 18.43 -16.63
C PHE A 100 4.08 18.06 -18.03
N PHE A 101 2.77 18.05 -18.26
CA PHE A 101 2.20 17.46 -19.47
C PHE A 101 2.11 18.46 -20.64
N HIS A 102 1.62 19.68 -20.40
CA HIS A 102 1.57 20.72 -21.44
C HIS A 102 2.96 21.10 -21.97
N PRO A 103 4.01 21.28 -21.15
CA PRO A 103 5.35 21.56 -21.65
C PRO A 103 5.92 20.42 -22.51
N ALA A 104 5.50 19.18 -22.27
CA ALA A 104 5.85 18.02 -23.09
C ALA A 104 4.96 17.86 -24.34
N GLY A 105 4.03 18.79 -24.60
CA GLY A 105 3.08 18.71 -25.71
C GLY A 105 1.97 17.67 -25.52
N ASN A 106 1.80 17.11 -24.33
CA ASN A 106 0.80 16.09 -24.04
C ASN A 106 -0.47 16.72 -23.46
N THR A 107 -1.50 16.82 -24.28
CA THR A 107 -2.83 17.36 -23.92
C THR A 107 -3.96 16.34 -24.05
N SER A 108 -3.64 15.13 -24.53
CA SER A 108 -4.60 14.04 -24.72
C SER A 108 -4.29 12.95 -23.70
N ILE A 109 -4.91 13.03 -22.54
CA ILE A 109 -4.74 12.07 -21.44
C ILE A 109 -6.14 11.71 -20.93
N VAL A 110 -6.45 10.41 -20.88
CA VAL A 110 -7.71 9.92 -20.30
C VAL A 110 -7.57 9.70 -18.80
N GLY A 111 -8.70 9.58 -18.10
CA GLY A 111 -8.69 9.43 -16.64
C GLY A 111 -8.83 10.77 -15.92
N VAL A 112 -9.37 10.71 -14.71
CA VAL A 112 -9.72 11.89 -13.92
C VAL A 112 -9.39 11.61 -12.45
N ARG A 113 -10.38 11.68 -11.57
CA ARG A 113 -10.27 11.43 -10.15
C ARG A 113 -11.18 10.26 -9.79
N SER A 114 -10.61 9.25 -9.18
CA SER A 114 -11.33 8.13 -8.57
C SER A 114 -11.84 8.52 -7.18
N VAL A 115 -12.76 7.72 -6.63
CA VAL A 115 -13.35 8.00 -5.31
C VAL A 115 -12.20 8.13 -4.26
N PRO A 116 -12.17 9.17 -3.42
CA PRO A 116 -11.18 9.25 -2.36
C PRO A 116 -11.31 8.06 -1.40
N GLY A 117 -10.20 7.53 -0.91
CA GLY A 117 -10.21 6.37 -0.02
C GLY A 117 -9.27 5.26 -0.46
N CYS A 118 -9.25 4.23 0.37
CA CYS A 118 -8.44 3.03 0.18
C CYS A 118 -8.89 2.23 -1.05
N GLU A 119 -10.20 2.11 -1.20
CA GLU A 119 -10.92 1.44 -2.29
C GLU A 119 -10.68 2.13 -3.63
N GLY A 120 -10.73 3.46 -3.68
CA GLY A 120 -10.51 4.19 -4.92
C GLY A 120 -9.07 4.12 -5.42
N GLY A 121 -8.10 3.95 -4.52
CA GLY A 121 -6.71 3.66 -4.90
C GLY A 121 -6.58 2.31 -5.61
N GLN A 122 -7.32 1.30 -5.15
CA GLN A 122 -7.35 -0.02 -5.77
C GLN A 122 -8.05 0.03 -7.13
N ASP A 123 -9.21 0.68 -7.18
CA ASP A 123 -9.96 0.86 -8.41
C ASP A 123 -9.13 1.59 -9.46
N ALA A 124 -8.36 2.61 -9.09
CA ALA A 124 -7.52 3.34 -10.03
C ALA A 124 -6.42 2.47 -10.67
N ILE A 125 -5.80 1.58 -9.88
CA ILE A 125 -4.83 0.62 -10.38
C ILE A 125 -5.52 -0.38 -11.33
N LEU A 126 -6.65 -0.96 -10.91
CA LEU A 126 -7.37 -1.96 -11.71
C LEU A 126 -7.93 -1.37 -13.00
N ASN A 127 -8.50 -0.17 -12.95
CA ASN A 127 -9.01 0.56 -14.12
C ASN A 127 -7.90 0.88 -15.11
N THR A 128 -6.70 1.22 -14.61
CA THR A 128 -5.54 1.47 -15.46
C THR A 128 -5.03 0.20 -16.14
N VAL A 129 -4.93 -0.91 -15.40
CA VAL A 129 -4.59 -2.22 -15.97
C VAL A 129 -5.64 -2.64 -17.02
N ASN A 130 -6.93 -2.51 -16.70
CA ASN A 130 -8.02 -2.85 -17.61
C ASN A 130 -8.02 -1.97 -18.87
N TRP A 131 -7.69 -0.68 -18.74
CA TRP A 131 -7.55 0.23 -19.89
C TRP A 131 -6.44 -0.26 -20.83
N ILE A 132 -5.28 -0.68 -20.31
CA ILE A 132 -4.17 -1.20 -21.12
C ILE A 132 -4.56 -2.49 -21.87
N HIS A 133 -5.38 -3.35 -21.26
CA HIS A 133 -5.91 -4.54 -21.93
C HIS A 133 -7.10 -4.28 -22.87
N SER A 134 -7.62 -3.06 -22.91
CA SER A 134 -8.81 -2.73 -23.70
C SER A 134 -8.49 -2.35 -25.14
N SER A 135 -9.53 -2.29 -25.99
CA SER A 135 -9.42 -1.72 -27.34
C SER A 135 -9.13 -0.22 -27.38
N GLU A 136 -9.31 0.48 -26.25
CA GLU A 136 -9.08 1.93 -26.10
C GLU A 136 -7.63 2.25 -25.69
N TRP A 137 -6.77 1.22 -25.55
CA TRP A 137 -5.36 1.44 -25.27
C TRP A 137 -4.66 2.02 -26.50
N ASP A 138 -3.98 3.14 -26.31
CA ASP A 138 -3.28 3.89 -27.35
C ASP A 138 -1.77 3.61 -27.39
N GLY A 139 -1.31 2.59 -26.67
CA GLY A 139 0.10 2.20 -26.58
C GLY A 139 0.93 2.94 -25.52
N ARG A 140 0.34 3.92 -24.82
CA ARG A 140 1.03 4.72 -23.79
C ARG A 140 0.88 4.10 -22.39
N ASP A 141 1.72 4.54 -21.46
CA ASP A 141 1.65 4.10 -20.06
C ASP A 141 0.51 4.80 -19.32
N GLY A 142 -0.02 4.14 -18.29
CA GLY A 142 -0.94 4.74 -17.32
C GLY A 142 -0.20 5.18 -16.06
N LEU A 143 -0.58 6.33 -15.51
CA LEU A 143 0.00 6.87 -14.29
C LEU A 143 -1.08 7.00 -13.23
N VAL A 144 -0.87 6.35 -12.09
CA VAL A 144 -1.79 6.42 -10.95
C VAL A 144 -1.11 7.15 -9.80
N LEU A 145 -1.72 8.23 -9.33
CA LEU A 145 -1.36 8.88 -8.07
C LEU A 145 -2.38 8.48 -7.01
N LEU A 146 -1.92 7.90 -5.90
CA LEU A 146 -2.80 7.44 -4.83
C LEU A 146 -2.18 7.71 -3.46
N GLY A 147 -3.03 7.84 -2.45
CA GLY A 147 -2.59 8.04 -1.07
C GLY A 147 -3.46 9.01 -0.29
N SER A 148 -2.91 9.54 0.79
CA SER A 148 -3.58 10.53 1.61
C SER A 148 -2.63 11.67 1.94
N VAL A 149 -3.17 12.88 1.91
CA VAL A 149 -2.50 14.10 2.40
C VAL A 149 -3.10 14.61 3.70
N GLN A 150 -3.97 13.80 4.31
CA GLN A 150 -4.67 14.09 5.55
C GLN A 150 -4.58 12.88 6.48
N GLN A 151 -4.45 13.15 7.77
CA GLN A 151 -4.61 12.16 8.83
C GLN A 151 -6.07 12.15 9.28
N ALA A 152 -6.71 10.98 9.23
CA ALA A 152 -8.07 10.80 9.73
C ALA A 152 -8.08 10.50 11.24
N GLU A 153 -7.06 9.77 11.71
CA GLU A 153 -6.87 9.44 13.12
C GLU A 153 -5.51 9.95 13.64
N GLU A 154 -5.41 10.10 14.96
CA GLU A 154 -4.12 10.27 15.62
C GLU A 154 -3.24 9.06 15.28
N GLU A 155 -1.93 9.26 15.09
CA GLU A 155 -0.96 8.20 14.75
C GLU A 155 -0.94 7.68 13.30
N GLU A 156 -1.85 8.15 12.43
CA GLU A 156 -1.77 7.90 10.98
C GLU A 156 -0.68 8.74 10.31
N GLY A 157 -0.28 8.32 9.11
CA GLY A 157 0.71 8.99 8.27
C GLY A 157 0.11 9.62 7.02
N VAL A 158 0.90 10.46 6.35
CA VAL A 158 0.56 11.01 5.03
C VAL A 158 1.63 10.67 4.00
N ALA A 159 1.19 10.23 2.83
CA ALA A 159 2.07 9.96 1.70
C ALA A 159 1.27 9.85 0.41
N LEU A 160 1.95 10.12 -0.71
CA LEU A 160 1.46 9.82 -2.05
C LEU A 160 2.43 8.89 -2.77
N ALA A 161 1.88 7.88 -3.45
CA ALA A 161 2.62 7.04 -4.38
C ALA A 161 2.22 7.38 -5.82
N ALA A 162 3.23 7.47 -6.69
CA ALA A 162 3.07 7.50 -8.14
C ALA A 162 3.46 6.13 -8.70
N VAL A 163 2.49 5.44 -9.29
CA VAL A 163 2.65 4.10 -9.85
C VAL A 163 2.46 4.17 -11.36
N LEU A 164 3.53 3.92 -12.10
CA LEU A 164 3.49 3.83 -13.56
C LEU A 164 3.16 2.40 -13.97
N ILE A 165 2.10 2.24 -14.76
CA ILE A 165 1.59 0.95 -15.20
C ILE A 165 1.70 0.87 -16.73
N GLY A 166 2.23 -0.24 -17.22
CA GLY A 166 2.35 -0.48 -18.65
C GLY A 166 2.75 -1.92 -18.98
N PRO A 167 2.88 -2.26 -20.27
CA PRO A 167 3.34 -3.57 -20.72
C PRO A 167 4.82 -3.79 -20.39
N HIS A 168 5.27 -5.04 -20.44
CA HIS A 168 6.67 -5.43 -20.16
C HIS A 168 7.19 -4.89 -18.81
N ALA A 169 6.34 -4.96 -17.79
CA ALA A 169 6.65 -4.49 -16.46
C ALA A 169 7.59 -5.46 -15.71
N PRO A 170 8.59 -4.95 -14.97
CA PRO A 170 9.40 -5.78 -14.07
C PRO A 170 8.62 -6.37 -12.90
N VAL A 171 7.54 -5.71 -12.47
CA VAL A 171 6.55 -6.26 -11.53
C VAL A 171 5.25 -6.44 -12.30
N VAL A 172 5.00 -7.66 -12.76
CA VAL A 172 3.81 -8.01 -13.54
C VAL A 172 2.66 -8.27 -12.59
N LEU A 173 1.53 -7.60 -12.77
CA LEU A 173 0.30 -7.94 -12.07
C LEU A 173 -0.34 -9.12 -12.79
N ASP A 174 -0.62 -10.21 -12.09
CA ASP A 174 -1.17 -11.39 -12.74
C ASP A 174 -2.58 -11.09 -13.26
N GLU A 175 -2.85 -11.50 -14.50
CA GLU A 175 -4.18 -11.34 -15.12
C GLU A 175 -5.25 -12.08 -14.29
N CYS A 176 -4.84 -13.17 -13.63
CA CYS A 176 -5.57 -13.97 -12.66
C CYS A 176 -4.54 -14.58 -11.68
N PRO A 177 -4.70 -14.47 -10.35
CA PRO A 177 -5.92 -14.37 -9.59
C PRO A 177 -6.12 -13.02 -8.87
N ARG A 178 -7.24 -12.36 -9.19
CA ARG A 178 -7.79 -11.24 -8.42
C ARG A 178 -8.93 -11.80 -7.57
N ALA A 179 -8.76 -11.77 -6.25
CA ALA A 179 -9.81 -12.11 -5.30
C ALA A 179 -10.40 -10.83 -4.73
N LEU A 180 -11.72 -10.71 -4.78
CA LEU A 180 -12.44 -9.52 -4.33
C LEU A 180 -13.37 -9.88 -3.17
N CYS A 181 -13.44 -8.96 -2.22
CA CYS A 181 -14.40 -8.97 -1.13
C CYS A 181 -15.15 -7.65 -1.15
N PHE A 182 -16.40 -7.68 -1.60
CA PHE A 182 -17.33 -6.57 -1.41
C PHE A 182 -18.19 -6.86 -0.18
N ARG A 183 -18.07 -6.02 0.85
CA ARG A 183 -18.94 -6.06 2.02
C ARG A 183 -19.16 -4.66 2.55
N HIS A 184 -20.44 -4.35 2.80
CA HIS A 184 -20.81 -3.21 3.60
C HIS A 184 -20.76 -3.60 5.10
N PRO A 185 -19.96 -2.96 5.96
CA PRO A 185 -19.84 -3.30 7.38
C PRO A 185 -21.15 -3.06 8.16
N CYS A 186 -22.14 -2.36 7.57
CA CYS A 186 -23.37 -1.94 8.24
C CYS A 186 -24.69 -2.48 7.64
N GLU A 187 -24.73 -3.61 6.93
CA GLU A 187 -26.02 -4.27 6.61
C GLU A 187 -26.54 -5.20 7.73
N LYS A 188 -26.18 -4.94 8.99
CA LYS A 188 -27.11 -5.20 10.09
C LYS A 188 -27.99 -3.97 10.23
N PHE A 189 -29.12 -3.96 9.53
CA PHE A 189 -30.23 -3.10 9.92
C PHE A 189 -30.49 -3.34 11.42
N HIS A 190 -30.32 -2.30 12.22
CA HIS A 190 -30.67 -2.27 13.63
C HIS A 190 -32.11 -2.75 13.82
N HIS A 191 -32.28 -4.00 14.23
CA HIS A 191 -33.47 -4.43 14.93
C HIS A 191 -33.22 -4.72 16.42
N ASP A 192 -31.96 -4.87 16.83
CA ASP A 192 -31.58 -4.98 18.23
C ASP A 192 -30.52 -3.93 18.59
N SER A 193 -30.84 -3.07 19.56
CA SER A 193 -29.95 -2.05 20.13
C SER A 193 -28.78 -2.63 20.95
N SER A 194 -28.61 -3.95 20.96
CA SER A 194 -27.57 -4.68 21.70
C SER A 194 -26.45 -5.25 20.82
N SER A 195 -26.55 -5.22 19.48
CA SER A 195 -25.49 -5.75 18.62
C SER A 195 -24.39 -4.71 18.42
N THR A 196 -23.21 -4.94 18.99
CA THR A 196 -22.00 -4.16 18.72
C THR A 196 -21.54 -4.42 17.28
N SER A 197 -21.25 -3.35 16.52
CA SER A 197 -20.58 -3.45 15.23
C SER A 197 -19.23 -4.17 15.39
N PRO A 198 -18.79 -4.96 14.39
CA PRO A 198 -17.48 -5.61 14.45
C PRO A 198 -16.38 -4.56 14.59
N SER A 199 -15.30 -4.91 15.28
CA SER A 199 -14.13 -4.03 15.36
C SER A 199 -13.45 -3.90 13.98
N SER A 200 -12.72 -2.80 13.75
CA SER A 200 -11.98 -2.59 12.50
C SER A 200 -11.02 -3.76 12.17
N ASP A 201 -10.34 -4.30 13.19
CA ASP A 201 -9.46 -5.47 13.07
C ASP A 201 -10.23 -6.73 12.61
N GLU A 202 -11.44 -6.96 13.12
CA GLU A 202 -12.28 -8.11 12.72
C GLU A 202 -12.76 -7.98 11.27
N SER A 203 -13.19 -6.78 10.87
CA SER A 203 -13.59 -6.50 9.48
C SER A 203 -12.42 -6.72 8.52
N PHE A 204 -11.23 -6.23 8.87
CA PHE A 204 -10.00 -6.46 8.12
C PHE A 204 -9.71 -7.95 7.93
N LEU A 205 -9.67 -8.72 9.03
CA LEU A 205 -9.36 -10.15 8.98
C LEU A 205 -10.44 -10.93 8.22
N SER A 206 -11.72 -10.55 8.34
CA SER A 206 -12.81 -11.19 7.60
C SER A 206 -12.67 -11.00 6.08
N CYS A 207 -12.38 -9.77 5.65
CA CYS A 207 -12.11 -9.46 4.24
C CYS A 207 -10.86 -10.19 3.74
N LEU A 208 -9.80 -10.23 4.55
CA LEU A 208 -8.57 -10.96 4.25
C LEU A 208 -8.85 -12.45 4.01
N ALA A 209 -9.59 -13.09 4.92
CA ALA A 209 -9.93 -14.50 4.81
C ALA A 209 -10.79 -14.81 3.57
N GLN A 210 -11.76 -13.95 3.26
CA GLN A 210 -12.59 -14.13 2.08
C GLN A 210 -11.77 -14.07 0.80
N CYS A 211 -10.89 -13.07 0.67
CA CYS A 211 -10.02 -12.97 -0.49
C CYS A 211 -9.03 -14.14 -0.57
N TYR A 212 -8.40 -14.50 0.56
CA TYR A 212 -7.41 -15.57 0.58
C TYR A 212 -7.99 -16.94 0.23
N ARG A 213 -9.21 -17.26 0.69
CA ARG A 213 -9.88 -18.51 0.32
C ARG A 213 -10.15 -18.64 -1.19
N GLN A 214 -10.35 -17.53 -1.89
CA GLN A 214 -10.45 -17.53 -3.36
C GLN A 214 -9.09 -17.84 -4.00
N ILE A 215 -8.00 -17.27 -3.46
CA ILE A 215 -6.63 -17.63 -3.89
C ILE A 215 -6.35 -19.11 -3.65
N GLN A 216 -6.70 -19.65 -2.46
CA GLN A 216 -6.54 -21.07 -2.14
C GLN A 216 -7.32 -21.98 -3.10
N SER A 217 -8.56 -21.62 -3.45
CA SER A 217 -9.36 -22.44 -4.37
C SER A 217 -8.78 -22.44 -5.78
N GLN A 218 -8.24 -21.31 -6.25
CA GLN A 218 -7.58 -21.21 -7.54
C GLN A 218 -6.24 -21.98 -7.57
N ASP A 219 -5.42 -21.84 -6.52
CA ASP A 219 -4.19 -22.61 -6.36
C ASP A 219 -4.49 -24.13 -6.31
N MET A 220 -5.59 -24.51 -5.67
CA MET A 220 -6.05 -25.90 -5.67
C MET A 220 -6.35 -26.42 -7.08
N ILE A 221 -7.12 -25.66 -7.87
CA ILE A 221 -7.48 -26.02 -9.25
C ILE A 221 -6.24 -26.13 -10.14
N GLN A 222 -5.33 -25.16 -10.05
CA GLN A 222 -4.11 -25.16 -10.87
C GLN A 222 -3.23 -26.37 -10.58
N GLN A 223 -3.11 -26.75 -9.31
CA GLN A 223 -2.31 -27.91 -8.91
C GLN A 223 -2.98 -29.23 -9.29
N GLU A 224 -4.32 -29.32 -9.28
CA GLU A 224 -5.04 -30.51 -9.76
C GLU A 224 -4.92 -30.68 -11.29
N GLN A 225 -4.95 -29.59 -12.05
CA GLN A 225 -4.79 -29.62 -13.51
C GLN A 225 -3.36 -29.98 -13.95
N GLY A 226 -2.36 -29.63 -13.14
CA GLY A 226 -0.94 -29.91 -13.42
C GLY A 226 -0.43 -31.27 -12.92
N ALA A 227 -1.21 -32.01 -12.12
CA ALA A 227 -0.76 -33.23 -11.48
C ALA A 227 -1.11 -34.49 -12.29
N THR A 228 -0.09 -35.28 -12.65
CA THR A 228 -0.25 -36.60 -13.29
C THR A 228 -0.59 -37.71 -12.29
N GLU A 229 -0.31 -37.50 -11.01
CA GLU A 229 -0.63 -38.40 -9.89
C GLU A 229 -1.38 -37.64 -8.79
N ARG A 230 -2.08 -38.35 -7.90
CA ARG A 230 -2.74 -37.70 -6.75
C ARG A 230 -1.67 -37.07 -5.85
N PRO A 231 -1.67 -35.74 -5.63
CA PRO A 231 -0.67 -35.09 -4.81
C PRO A 231 -0.78 -35.59 -3.36
N ASP A 232 0.36 -35.88 -2.74
CA ASP A 232 0.45 -36.21 -1.32
C ASP A 232 -0.03 -35.01 -0.50
N ARG A 233 -1.27 -35.10 0.00
CA ARG A 233 -1.91 -34.03 0.75
C ARG A 233 -1.11 -33.64 1.99
N ARG A 234 -0.37 -34.56 2.61
CA ARG A 234 0.34 -34.30 3.86
C ARG A 234 1.59 -33.44 3.68
N ASN A 235 2.24 -33.55 2.52
CA ASN A 235 3.50 -32.86 2.22
C ASN A 235 3.38 -31.84 1.08
N ARG A 236 2.16 -31.58 0.61
CA ARG A 236 1.86 -30.60 -0.42
C ARG A 236 2.15 -29.19 0.07
N ALA A 237 2.92 -28.42 -0.69
CA ALA A 237 3.21 -27.03 -0.35
C ALA A 237 1.95 -26.23 0.01
N LEU A 238 2.00 -25.50 1.12
CA LEU A 238 0.91 -24.62 1.54
C LEU A 238 0.70 -23.51 0.50
N THR A 239 -0.52 -23.01 0.39
CA THR A 239 -0.83 -21.87 -0.50
C THR A 239 0.05 -20.68 -0.17
N LEU A 240 0.31 -20.41 1.12
CA LEU A 240 1.17 -19.31 1.56
C LEU A 240 2.62 -19.47 1.10
N ASP A 241 3.08 -20.71 0.89
CA ASP A 241 4.42 -21.02 0.38
C ASP A 241 4.57 -20.78 -1.12
N ARG A 242 3.50 -20.37 -1.81
CA ARG A 242 3.60 -19.84 -3.19
C ARG A 242 4.19 -18.45 -3.23
N PHE A 243 4.09 -17.66 -2.15
CA PHE A 243 4.47 -16.24 -2.14
C PHE A 243 5.76 -16.03 -1.35
N GLN A 244 6.75 -15.43 -2.00
CA GLN A 244 8.03 -15.05 -1.37
C GLN A 244 7.94 -13.69 -0.68
N ARG A 245 6.95 -12.88 -1.06
CA ARG A 245 6.64 -11.59 -0.42
C ARG A 245 5.13 -11.48 -0.22
N VAL A 246 4.71 -10.90 0.89
CA VAL A 246 3.31 -10.58 1.14
C VAL A 246 3.23 -9.14 1.63
N LEU A 247 2.37 -8.34 1.01
CA LEU A 247 2.23 -6.91 1.25
C LEU A 247 0.80 -6.63 1.72
N PHE A 248 0.67 -5.84 2.77
CA PHE A 248 -0.63 -5.48 3.34
C PHE A 248 -0.82 -3.97 3.38
N GLN A 249 -1.96 -3.51 2.90
CA GLN A 249 -2.50 -2.21 3.24
C GLN A 249 -3.10 -2.29 4.66
N CYS A 250 -2.25 -2.23 5.68
CA CYS A 250 -2.66 -2.51 7.05
C CYS A 250 -2.49 -1.27 7.95
N PRO A 251 -3.50 -0.91 8.78
CA PRO A 251 -3.45 0.26 9.65
C PRO A 251 -2.43 0.16 10.79
N SER A 252 -1.98 -1.04 11.15
CA SER A 252 -0.98 -1.22 12.21
C SER A 252 -0.01 -2.36 11.95
N LEU A 253 1.20 -2.25 12.51
CA LEU A 253 2.21 -3.32 12.44
C LEU A 253 1.76 -4.57 13.20
N ARG A 254 1.06 -4.38 14.33
CA ARG A 254 0.46 -5.48 15.10
C ARG A 254 -0.57 -6.25 14.29
N LEU A 255 -1.50 -5.55 13.63
CA LEU A 255 -2.50 -6.20 12.77
C LEU A 255 -1.83 -6.85 11.56
N THR A 256 -0.71 -6.33 11.06
CA THR A 256 0.04 -6.97 9.97
C THR A 256 0.57 -8.34 10.38
N ARG A 257 1.17 -8.45 11.57
CA ARG A 257 1.62 -9.74 12.13
C ARG A 257 0.44 -10.69 12.34
N LYS A 258 -0.68 -10.17 12.88
CA LYS A 258 -1.92 -10.93 13.05
C LYS A 258 -2.47 -11.45 11.72
N ALA A 259 -2.51 -10.61 10.71
CA ALA A 259 -2.96 -10.92 9.36
C ALA A 259 -2.14 -12.05 8.74
N TYR A 260 -0.81 -11.97 8.85
CA TYR A 260 0.07 -13.00 8.29
C TYR A 260 -0.09 -14.36 8.98
N ALA A 261 -0.14 -14.37 10.31
CA ALA A 261 -0.44 -15.57 11.08
C ALA A 261 -1.84 -16.13 10.74
N TYR A 262 -2.80 -15.25 10.47
CA TYR A 262 -4.14 -15.65 10.07
C TYR A 262 -4.18 -16.32 8.68
N LEU A 263 -3.33 -15.91 7.74
CA LEU A 263 -3.18 -16.63 6.47
C LEU A 263 -2.70 -18.08 6.68
N LEU A 264 -1.74 -18.28 7.60
CA LEU A 264 -1.26 -19.62 7.94
C LEU A 264 -2.34 -20.44 8.66
N TYR A 265 -3.15 -19.81 9.51
CA TYR A 265 -4.33 -20.44 10.11
C TYR A 265 -5.35 -20.88 9.06
N LEU A 266 -5.58 -20.10 8.01
CA LEU A 266 -6.46 -20.48 6.91
C LEU A 266 -5.90 -21.66 6.10
N ASP A 267 -4.57 -21.76 5.94
CA ASP A 267 -3.93 -22.94 5.37
C ASP A 267 -4.08 -24.18 6.27
N PHE A 268 -3.99 -24.01 7.60
CA PHE A 268 -4.29 -25.08 8.56
C PHE A 268 -5.74 -25.55 8.45
N LEU A 269 -6.72 -24.64 8.40
CA LEU A 269 -8.12 -25.01 8.24
C LEU A 269 -8.39 -25.77 6.94
N ALA A 270 -7.65 -25.44 5.86
CA ALA A 270 -7.78 -26.12 4.58
C ALA A 270 -7.17 -27.54 4.61
N ASN A 271 -6.13 -27.76 5.41
CA ASN A 271 -5.45 -29.05 5.51
C ASN A 271 -4.80 -29.26 6.90
N PRO A 272 -5.59 -29.65 7.92
CA PRO A 272 -5.10 -29.77 9.30
C PRO A 272 -4.02 -30.84 9.49
N ASP A 273 -4.05 -31.89 8.65
CA ASP A 273 -3.13 -33.03 8.69
C ASP A 273 -1.78 -32.76 7.98
N HIS A 274 -1.56 -31.53 7.51
CA HIS A 274 -0.33 -31.16 6.83
C HIS A 274 0.89 -31.20 7.78
N ALA A 275 2.01 -31.78 7.32
CA ALA A 275 3.20 -32.03 8.14
C ALA A 275 3.78 -30.76 8.82
N HIS A 276 3.54 -29.59 8.24
CA HIS A 276 3.92 -28.31 8.84
C HIS A 276 3.29 -28.06 10.22
N PHE A 277 2.16 -28.70 10.53
CA PHE A 277 1.40 -28.52 11.76
C PHE A 277 1.60 -29.65 12.78
N ASP A 278 2.49 -30.62 12.50
CA ASP A 278 2.77 -31.78 13.36
C ASP A 278 3.29 -31.38 14.76
N SER A 279 3.85 -30.17 14.91
CA SER A 279 4.33 -29.67 16.20
C SER A 279 3.22 -29.11 17.11
N MET A 280 1.99 -28.93 16.61
CA MET A 280 0.87 -28.46 17.42
C MET A 280 0.28 -29.61 18.24
N ASP A 281 -0.05 -29.36 19.51
CA ASP A 281 -0.74 -30.36 20.32
C ASP A 281 -2.21 -30.55 19.88
N THR A 282 -2.77 -31.72 20.19
CA THR A 282 -4.12 -32.11 19.78
C THR A 282 -5.22 -31.20 20.34
N THR A 283 -5.00 -30.59 21.51
CA THR A 283 -5.99 -29.70 22.14
C THR A 283 -6.05 -28.38 21.36
N THR A 284 -4.89 -27.80 21.08
CA THR A 284 -4.78 -26.58 20.27
C THR A 284 -5.34 -26.79 18.86
N GLN A 285 -5.06 -27.93 18.23
CA GLN A 285 -5.64 -28.26 16.93
C GLN A 285 -7.17 -28.33 16.98
N ALA A 286 -7.74 -28.98 18.00
CA ALA A 286 -9.19 -29.09 18.16
C ALA A 286 -9.87 -27.72 18.40
N ILE A 287 -9.26 -26.87 19.24
CA ILE A 287 -9.74 -25.49 19.49
C ILE A 287 -9.69 -24.68 18.19
N ALA A 288 -8.55 -24.70 17.49
CA ALA A 288 -8.33 -23.98 16.25
C ALA A 288 -9.36 -24.38 15.17
N GLN A 289 -9.66 -25.67 15.02
CA GLN A 289 -10.68 -26.16 14.09
C GLN A 289 -12.10 -25.80 14.51
N GLY A 290 -12.41 -25.91 15.82
CA GLY A 290 -13.75 -25.65 16.34
C GLY A 290 -14.19 -24.18 16.29
N ARG A 291 -13.25 -23.23 16.38
CA ARG A 291 -13.54 -21.79 16.36
C ARG A 291 -13.84 -21.25 14.97
N GLY A 292 -13.03 -21.62 13.97
CA GLY A 292 -13.10 -21.06 12.62
C GLY A 292 -12.59 -19.62 12.46
N PHE A 293 -11.99 -19.02 13.51
CA PHE A 293 -11.28 -17.73 13.50
C PHE A 293 -10.11 -17.76 14.51
N ILE A 294 -9.16 -16.82 14.36
CA ILE A 294 -8.00 -16.69 15.27
C ILE A 294 -8.36 -15.79 16.46
N ASP A 295 -8.54 -16.39 17.63
CA ASP A 295 -8.68 -15.71 18.92
C ASP A 295 -7.34 -15.71 19.69
N ASP A 296 -7.28 -15.02 20.82
CA ASP A 296 -6.05 -14.87 21.61
C ASP A 296 -5.48 -16.23 22.09
N GLU A 297 -6.32 -17.26 22.25
CA GLU A 297 -5.92 -18.60 22.69
C GLU A 297 -5.15 -19.36 21.61
N VAL A 298 -5.53 -19.20 20.34
CA VAL A 298 -4.88 -19.85 19.19
C VAL A 298 -3.81 -18.96 18.56
N GLN A 299 -3.88 -17.65 18.76
CA GLN A 299 -3.01 -16.64 18.13
C GLN A 299 -1.52 -16.89 18.35
N ASP A 300 -1.11 -17.15 19.59
CA ASP A 300 0.31 -17.30 19.94
C ASP A 300 0.97 -18.49 19.23
N THR A 301 0.20 -19.56 19.01
CA THR A 301 0.67 -20.74 18.28
C THR A 301 0.98 -20.38 16.82
N PHE A 302 0.07 -19.69 16.13
CA PHE A 302 0.30 -19.30 14.74
C PHE A 302 1.32 -18.16 14.60
N TYR A 303 1.51 -17.33 15.62
CA TYR A 303 2.64 -16.40 15.68
C TYR A 303 3.96 -17.15 15.70
N ALA A 304 4.09 -18.15 16.58
CA ALA A 304 5.30 -18.96 16.65
C ALA A 304 5.58 -19.72 15.35
N LEU A 305 4.55 -20.34 14.75
CA LEU A 305 4.68 -21.11 13.50
C LEU A 305 5.02 -20.24 12.28
N SER A 306 4.54 -18.99 12.26
CA SER A 306 4.75 -18.08 11.12
C SER A 306 5.98 -17.18 11.27
N GLU A 307 6.62 -17.13 12.43
CA GLU A 307 7.64 -16.11 12.75
C GLU A 307 8.79 -16.05 11.73
N ALA A 308 9.40 -17.19 11.43
CA ALA A 308 10.52 -17.23 10.49
C ALA A 308 10.11 -16.72 9.10
N ARG A 309 8.90 -17.09 8.64
CA ARG A 309 8.36 -16.61 7.37
C ARG A 309 7.95 -15.14 7.43
N TYR A 310 7.48 -14.64 8.58
CA TYR A 310 7.14 -13.22 8.76
C TYR A 310 8.38 -12.34 8.63
N GLU A 311 9.47 -12.72 9.31
CA GLU A 311 10.76 -12.03 9.23
C GLU A 311 11.32 -12.01 7.80
N GLU A 312 11.19 -13.11 7.07
CA GLU A 312 11.66 -13.21 5.70
C GLU A 312 10.74 -12.48 4.71
N ARG A 313 9.42 -12.70 4.76
CA ARG A 313 8.47 -12.38 3.68
C ARG A 313 7.69 -11.09 3.91
N ILE A 314 7.57 -10.61 5.15
CA ILE A 314 6.82 -9.40 5.53
C ILE A 314 7.75 -8.28 5.98
N ARG A 315 8.69 -8.54 6.89
CA ARG A 315 9.46 -7.46 7.55
C ARG A 315 10.08 -6.43 6.57
N PRO A 316 10.64 -6.80 5.41
CA PRO A 316 11.17 -5.83 4.44
C PRO A 316 10.11 -4.86 3.88
N SER A 317 8.82 -5.21 3.88
CA SER A 317 7.74 -4.35 3.41
C SER A 317 7.30 -3.31 4.45
N LEU A 318 7.81 -3.37 5.67
CA LEU A 318 7.39 -2.53 6.79
C LEU A 318 8.26 -1.29 6.98
N ALA A 319 9.36 -1.14 6.22
CA ALA A 319 10.30 -0.03 6.41
C ALA A 319 9.61 1.34 6.34
N PHE A 320 8.73 1.54 5.36
CA PHE A 320 7.90 2.74 5.26
C PHE A 320 6.95 2.87 6.45
N SER A 321 6.07 1.88 6.69
CA SER A 321 5.02 2.00 7.72
C SER A 321 5.57 2.18 9.13
N ASN A 322 6.77 1.68 9.40
CA ASN A 322 7.44 1.85 10.68
C ASN A 322 7.87 3.31 10.92
N ILE A 323 8.16 4.07 9.87
CA ILE A 323 8.65 5.46 9.97
C ILE A 323 7.56 6.48 9.67
N CYS A 324 6.76 6.21 8.66
CA CYS A 324 5.79 7.15 8.13
C CYS A 324 4.39 6.93 8.68
N GLY A 325 4.09 5.79 9.30
CA GLY A 325 2.75 5.42 9.74
C GLY A 325 1.87 4.89 8.60
N TYR A 326 0.57 4.74 8.88
CA TYR A 326 -0.41 4.27 7.91
C TYR A 326 -0.86 5.40 6.98
N ALA A 327 -0.58 5.29 5.69
CA ALA A 327 -0.88 6.31 4.67
C ALA A 327 -2.01 5.88 3.71
N HIS A 328 -3.04 5.21 4.24
CA HIS A 328 -4.19 4.71 3.48
C HIS A 328 -3.78 3.94 2.21
N ALA A 329 -4.31 4.31 1.04
CA ALA A 329 -4.03 3.67 -0.24
C ALA A 329 -2.53 3.62 -0.59
N ALA A 330 -1.74 4.62 -0.19
CA ALA A 330 -0.31 4.65 -0.46
C ALA A 330 0.46 3.57 0.31
N THR A 331 -0.06 3.09 1.45
CA THR A 331 0.61 2.12 2.31
C THR A 331 1.04 0.86 1.54
N LEU A 332 0.16 0.30 0.71
CA LEU A 332 0.48 -0.94 -0.03
C LEU A 332 1.61 -0.74 -1.03
N TRP A 333 1.59 0.38 -1.73
CA TRP A 333 2.57 0.72 -2.76
C TRP A 333 3.89 1.18 -2.14
N ALA A 334 3.84 1.82 -0.98
CA ALA A 334 5.02 2.13 -0.17
C ALA A 334 5.63 0.87 0.47
N SER A 335 4.82 -0.15 0.79
CA SER A 335 5.30 -1.48 1.16
C SER A 335 6.02 -2.17 -0.01
N LEU A 336 5.50 -2.05 -1.24
CA LEU A 336 6.21 -2.53 -2.43
C LEU A 336 7.54 -1.78 -2.61
N ALA A 337 7.53 -0.45 -2.51
CA ALA A 337 8.73 0.38 -2.56
C ALA A 337 9.78 -0.04 -1.51
N SER A 338 9.34 -0.36 -0.29
CA SER A 338 10.21 -0.84 0.80
C SER A 338 10.87 -2.18 0.47
N VAL A 339 10.13 -3.12 -0.14
CA VAL A 339 10.69 -4.39 -0.60
C VAL A 339 11.70 -4.19 -1.74
N LEU A 340 11.35 -3.39 -2.74
CA LEU A 340 12.21 -3.09 -3.88
C LEU A 340 13.51 -2.42 -3.43
N ALA A 341 13.41 -1.46 -2.50
CA ALA A 341 14.55 -0.78 -1.92
C ALA A 341 15.38 -1.69 -1.00
N SER A 342 14.79 -2.70 -0.36
CA SER A 342 15.57 -3.65 0.44
C SER A 342 16.45 -4.58 -0.42
N GLY A 343 16.18 -4.66 -1.72
CA GLY A 343 16.82 -5.60 -2.63
C GLY A 343 16.33 -7.04 -2.46
N MET A 344 16.83 -7.92 -3.33
CA MET A 344 16.59 -9.36 -3.23
C MET A 344 17.69 -9.99 -2.37
N PRO A 345 17.38 -10.93 -1.45
CA PRO A 345 18.40 -11.62 -0.68
C PRO A 345 19.40 -12.34 -1.60
N ASP A 346 20.71 -12.23 -1.31
CA ASP A 346 21.79 -12.86 -2.10
C ASP A 346 21.63 -14.38 -2.32
N ASN A 347 20.86 -15.04 -1.44
CA ASN A 347 20.62 -16.49 -1.46
C ASN A 347 19.32 -16.91 -2.19
N GLN A 348 18.52 -16.00 -2.73
CA GLN A 348 17.39 -16.39 -3.56
C GLN A 348 17.90 -16.86 -4.93
N GLN A 349 17.47 -18.06 -5.34
CA GLN A 349 17.74 -18.56 -6.69
C GLN A 349 17.29 -17.51 -7.73
N PRO A 350 18.04 -17.32 -8.82
CA PRO A 350 17.67 -16.41 -9.88
C PRO A 350 16.37 -16.88 -10.52
N GLY A 351 15.26 -16.26 -10.13
CA GLY A 351 13.92 -16.64 -10.56
C GLY A 351 12.88 -15.60 -10.15
N PRO A 352 11.72 -15.57 -10.85
CA PRO A 352 10.66 -14.63 -10.55
C PRO A 352 10.08 -14.87 -9.15
N SER A 353 9.94 -13.81 -8.36
CA SER A 353 9.34 -13.87 -7.02
C SER A 353 7.85 -13.57 -7.09
N ARG A 354 7.03 -14.47 -6.55
CA ARG A 354 5.59 -14.29 -6.41
C ARG A 354 5.30 -13.41 -5.20
N VAL A 355 4.48 -12.40 -5.40
CA VAL A 355 4.08 -11.43 -4.39
C VAL A 355 2.58 -11.51 -4.20
N LEU A 356 2.12 -11.59 -2.95
CA LEU A 356 0.72 -11.43 -2.58
C LEU A 356 0.49 -9.99 -2.12
N LEU A 357 -0.50 -9.30 -2.65
CA LEU A 357 -0.86 -7.95 -2.25
C LEU A 357 -2.29 -7.97 -1.72
N PHE A 358 -2.50 -7.48 -0.50
CA PHE A 358 -3.83 -7.28 0.06
C PHE A 358 -4.08 -5.81 0.31
N ALA A 359 -5.09 -5.29 -0.38
CA ALA A 359 -5.54 -3.93 -0.29
C ALA A 359 -6.89 -3.91 0.43
N TYR A 360 -6.96 -3.18 1.54
CA TYR A 360 -8.13 -3.12 2.41
C TYR A 360 -8.81 -1.76 2.28
N GLY A 361 -10.10 -1.77 1.92
CA GLY A 361 -10.99 -0.61 2.00
C GLY A 361 -12.09 -0.90 2.99
N ASP A 362 -12.18 -0.08 4.04
CA ASP A 362 -13.29 -0.14 4.98
C ASP A 362 -14.59 0.26 4.25
N GLY A 363 -15.70 -0.40 4.56
CA GLY A 363 -17.00 0.04 4.00
C GLY A 363 -17.47 -0.62 2.69
N VAL A 364 -16.56 -0.96 1.78
CA VAL A 364 -16.97 -1.24 0.38
C VAL A 364 -16.24 -2.43 -0.24
N MET A 365 -14.93 -2.32 -0.45
CA MET A 365 -14.17 -3.27 -1.25
C MET A 365 -12.79 -3.51 -0.65
N SER A 366 -12.42 -4.77 -0.54
CA SER A 366 -11.04 -5.22 -0.37
C SER A 366 -10.65 -6.12 -1.54
N ALA A 367 -9.40 -6.03 -1.96
CA ALA A 367 -8.86 -6.80 -3.06
C ALA A 367 -7.57 -7.50 -2.65
N MET A 368 -7.44 -8.76 -3.03
CA MET A 368 -6.19 -9.49 -3.00
C MET A 368 -5.79 -9.84 -4.42
N TYR A 369 -4.58 -9.49 -4.80
CA TYR A 369 -4.04 -9.79 -6.12
C TYR A 369 -2.62 -10.31 -5.99
N THR A 370 -2.20 -11.07 -7.00
CA THR A 370 -0.84 -11.59 -7.04
C THR A 370 -0.05 -10.90 -8.14
N ALA A 371 1.25 -10.79 -7.90
CA ALA A 371 2.18 -10.23 -8.84
C ALA A 371 3.40 -11.13 -8.96
N THR A 372 4.09 -10.99 -10.08
CA THR A 372 5.34 -11.67 -10.36
C THR A 372 6.43 -10.62 -10.54
N MET A 373 7.41 -10.65 -9.64
CA MET A 373 8.53 -9.73 -9.59
C MET A 373 9.75 -10.36 -10.27
N GLY A 374 10.18 -9.76 -11.39
CA GLY A 374 11.39 -10.13 -12.12
C GLY A 374 12.67 -9.69 -11.41
N SER A 375 13.82 -10.17 -11.90
CA SER A 375 15.14 -9.83 -11.36
C SER A 375 15.52 -8.36 -11.51
N ASP A 376 14.92 -7.68 -12.49
CA ASP A 376 15.09 -6.26 -12.80
C ASP A 376 14.16 -5.35 -11.99
N ALA A 377 13.24 -5.90 -11.19
CA ALA A 377 12.28 -5.13 -10.41
C ALA A 377 12.88 -4.11 -9.44
N PRO A 378 13.99 -4.36 -8.72
CA PRO A 378 14.62 -3.32 -7.89
C PRO A 378 14.99 -2.08 -8.69
N GLY A 379 15.21 -2.24 -10.00
CA GLY A 379 15.48 -1.18 -10.96
C GLY A 379 14.29 -0.27 -11.29
N ILE A 380 13.12 -0.39 -10.66
CA ILE A 380 11.95 0.49 -10.92
C ILE A 380 11.75 1.59 -9.89
N ILE A 381 12.56 1.64 -8.83
CA ILE A 381 12.55 2.67 -7.78
C ILE A 381 13.97 3.22 -7.53
N ASP A 382 14.12 4.51 -7.25
CA ASP A 382 15.39 5.05 -6.73
C ASP A 382 15.56 4.62 -5.27
N SER A 383 16.20 3.46 -5.09
CA SER A 383 16.28 2.80 -3.78
C SER A 383 17.12 3.60 -2.79
N ASP A 384 18.16 4.27 -3.26
CA ASP A 384 19.06 5.04 -2.39
C ASP A 384 18.35 6.30 -1.90
N SER A 385 17.70 7.04 -2.80
CA SER A 385 16.89 8.20 -2.42
C SER A 385 15.72 7.83 -1.51
N PHE A 386 15.06 6.70 -1.74
CA PHE A 386 13.97 6.23 -0.87
C PHE A 386 14.46 5.91 0.54
N ARG A 387 15.58 5.19 0.69
CA ARG A 387 16.16 4.86 2.00
C ARG A 387 16.66 6.11 2.74
N GLU A 388 17.39 6.99 2.05
CA GLU A 388 17.90 8.25 2.60
C GLU A 388 16.75 9.09 3.18
N ARG A 389 15.63 9.24 2.46
CA ARG A 389 14.47 10.00 2.94
C ARG A 389 13.80 9.40 4.19
N LEU A 390 13.81 8.08 4.35
CA LEU A 390 13.30 7.42 5.57
C LEU A 390 14.21 7.68 6.78
N GLU A 391 15.52 7.77 6.55
CA GLU A 391 16.53 7.97 7.59
C GLU A 391 16.63 9.44 8.02
N GLU A 392 16.73 10.37 7.06
CA GLU A 392 16.99 11.80 7.28
C GLU A 392 15.81 12.61 7.85
N GLY A 393 14.65 11.99 8.04
CA GLY A 393 13.47 12.67 8.56
C GLY A 393 13.69 13.36 9.91
N THR A 394 13.26 14.62 10.02
CA THR A 394 13.38 15.45 11.22
C THR A 394 12.31 15.05 12.24
N VAL A 395 12.75 14.56 13.41
CA VAL A 395 11.87 14.31 14.54
C VAL A 395 11.49 15.64 15.20
N VAL A 396 10.19 15.86 15.40
CA VAL A 396 9.67 17.06 16.09
C VAL A 396 8.82 16.67 17.30
N PRO A 397 8.70 17.56 18.31
CA PRO A 397 7.83 17.32 19.47
C PRO A 397 6.35 17.19 19.06
N GLN A 398 5.58 16.38 19.80
CA GLN A 398 4.14 16.17 19.60
C GLN A 398 3.35 17.49 19.58
N GLU A 399 3.76 18.49 20.39
CA GLU A 399 3.12 19.81 20.44
C GLU A 399 3.19 20.56 19.10
N THR A 400 4.21 20.27 18.29
CA THR A 400 4.35 20.83 16.93
C THR A 400 3.20 20.34 16.05
N PHE A 401 2.92 19.03 16.10
CA PHE A 401 1.80 18.43 15.38
C PHE A 401 0.47 18.97 15.88
N ASP A 402 0.25 19.02 17.20
CA ASP A 402 -0.99 19.53 17.79
C ASP A 402 -1.29 20.99 17.37
N CYS A 403 -0.24 21.81 17.25
CA CYS A 403 -0.36 23.20 16.78
C CYS A 403 -0.80 23.27 15.31
N VAL A 404 -0.19 22.45 14.45
CA VAL A 404 -0.52 22.35 13.02
C VAL A 404 -1.96 21.88 12.82
N SER A 405 -2.35 20.80 13.49
CA SER A 405 -3.70 20.22 13.40
C SER A 405 -4.78 21.21 13.85
N LYS A 406 -4.54 21.99 14.90
CA LYS A 406 -5.47 23.05 15.36
C LYS A 406 -5.59 24.20 14.38
N SER A 407 -4.51 24.58 13.70
CA SER A 407 -4.53 25.64 12.70
C SER A 407 -5.29 25.21 11.43
N ALA A 408 -5.09 23.97 10.98
CA ALA A 408 -5.80 23.41 9.83
C ALA A 408 -7.33 23.42 10.04
N ALA A 409 -7.80 23.09 11.26
CA ALA A 409 -9.22 23.09 11.60
C ALA A 409 -9.89 24.48 11.55
N LYS A 410 -9.12 25.58 11.60
CA LYS A 410 -9.65 26.95 11.56
C LYS A 410 -9.78 27.52 10.15
N GLY A 411 -9.21 26.87 9.14
CA GLY A 411 -9.30 27.30 7.74
C GLY A 411 -8.58 28.63 7.44
N ASP A 412 -7.54 28.96 8.20
CA ASP A 412 -6.78 30.20 8.00
C ASP A 412 -6.13 30.24 6.60
N THR A 413 -6.30 31.35 5.88
CA THR A 413 -5.66 31.58 4.57
C THR A 413 -4.20 32.03 4.69
N LYS A 414 -3.77 32.38 5.90
CA LYS A 414 -2.40 32.80 6.19
C LYS A 414 -1.55 31.59 6.59
N LEU A 415 -0.68 31.20 5.67
CA LEU A 415 0.29 30.11 5.86
C LEU A 415 1.29 30.47 6.97
N ALA A 416 1.36 29.65 8.00
CA ALA A 416 2.22 29.76 9.17
C ALA A 416 3.38 28.76 9.18
N GLY A 417 3.30 27.70 8.38
CA GLY A 417 4.32 26.66 8.29
C GLY A 417 5.68 27.19 7.83
N ASN A 418 6.74 26.58 8.35
CA ASN A 418 8.12 26.98 8.11
C ASN A 418 8.66 26.37 6.80
N ILE A 419 8.96 27.20 5.80
CA ILE A 419 9.51 26.76 4.51
C ILE A 419 10.88 26.08 4.69
N GLU A 420 11.67 26.48 5.69
CA GLU A 420 12.96 25.85 5.97
C GLU A 420 12.81 24.40 6.45
N ALA A 421 11.66 24.05 7.03
CA ALA A 421 11.38 22.67 7.47
C ALA A 421 10.95 21.74 6.32
N ILE A 422 10.60 22.28 5.16
CA ILE A 422 10.26 21.50 3.97
C ILE A 422 11.49 20.80 3.41
N GLY A 423 11.35 19.57 2.95
CA GLY A 423 12.44 18.80 2.34
C GLY A 423 13.02 19.47 1.09
N ARG A 424 14.28 19.11 0.77
CA ARG A 424 14.87 19.48 -0.53
C ARG A 424 14.07 18.86 -1.67
N ASP A 425 14.02 19.54 -2.80
CA ASP A 425 13.29 19.13 -4.01
C ASP A 425 11.79 18.90 -3.81
N THR A 426 11.21 19.51 -2.80
CA THR A 426 9.78 19.44 -2.51
C THR A 426 9.06 20.69 -3.01
N TYR A 427 7.93 20.49 -3.67
CA TYR A 427 6.97 21.57 -3.92
C TYR A 427 6.21 21.90 -2.64
N TYR A 428 6.00 23.18 -2.39
CA TYR A 428 5.21 23.66 -1.27
C TYR A 428 4.25 24.77 -1.70
N LEU A 429 3.16 24.92 -0.95
CA LEU A 429 2.21 26.02 -1.07
C LEU A 429 2.88 27.32 -0.61
N HIS A 430 3.17 28.19 -1.57
CA HIS A 430 3.85 29.45 -1.32
C HIS A 430 2.86 30.52 -0.85
N ARG A 431 1.72 30.64 -1.55
CA ARG A 431 0.70 31.65 -1.29
C ARG A 431 -0.68 31.20 -1.75
N ILE A 432 -1.71 31.65 -1.04
CA ILE A 432 -3.10 31.67 -1.50
C ILE A 432 -3.47 33.15 -1.73
N ASN A 433 -3.91 33.51 -2.95
CA ASN A 433 -4.33 34.89 -3.23
C ASN A 433 -5.76 35.18 -2.75
N ALA A 434 -6.23 36.43 -2.92
CA ALA A 434 -7.57 36.84 -2.48
C ALA A 434 -8.71 36.07 -3.16
N ASP A 435 -8.48 35.55 -4.36
CA ASP A 435 -9.44 34.78 -5.14
C ASP A 435 -9.38 33.26 -4.82
N GLY A 436 -8.53 32.86 -3.87
CA GLY A 436 -8.31 31.46 -3.49
C GLY A 436 -7.39 30.68 -4.42
N GLU A 437 -6.75 31.33 -5.40
CA GLU A 437 -5.77 30.68 -6.25
C GLU A 437 -4.48 30.39 -5.49
N ARG A 438 -3.93 29.20 -5.73
CA ARG A 438 -2.76 28.69 -5.05
C ARG A 438 -1.52 28.75 -5.93
N GLU A 439 -0.46 29.34 -5.38
CA GLU A 439 0.87 29.39 -6.00
C GLU A 439 1.78 28.37 -5.31
N TYR A 440 2.42 27.52 -6.11
CA TYR A 440 3.37 26.50 -5.65
C TYR A 440 4.78 26.84 -6.09
N ARG A 441 5.77 26.53 -5.24
CA ARG A 441 7.20 26.69 -5.56
C ARG A 441 7.97 25.43 -5.18
N LEU A 442 9.04 25.15 -5.92
CA LEU A 442 9.97 24.05 -5.63
C LEU A 442 11.10 24.56 -4.73
N LYS A 443 11.32 23.93 -3.58
CA LYS A 443 12.50 24.17 -2.75
C LYS A 443 13.70 23.45 -3.36
N LYS A 444 14.68 24.20 -3.86
CA LYS A 444 15.83 23.62 -4.60
C LYS A 444 17.07 23.36 -3.74
N ASN A 445 17.13 23.87 -2.51
CA ASN A 445 18.23 23.70 -1.56
C ASN A 445 17.67 23.49 -0.16
#